data_AF-A0A368FAI2-F1
#
_entry.id   AF-A0A368FAI2-F1
#
_cell.length_a   1.000
_cell.length_b   1.000
_cell.length_c   1.000
_cell.angle_alpha   90.00
_cell.angle_beta   90.00
_cell.angle_gamma   90.00
#
_symmetry.space_group_name_H-M   'P 1'
#
loop_
_entity.id
_entity.type
_entity.pdbx_description
1 polymer ?
#
loop_
_entity_poly.entity_id
_entity_poly.type
_entity_poly.pdbx_seq_one_letter_code
_entity_poly.pdbx_strand_id
1 'polypeptide(L)'
;SELSFLVDRDPDLRTPRSGQLDSVVETVFRRLCTVLLGALRPACKPMLDVNIPIEDGSNELLTLLDGTLRAARACRLNAALTIQLCSHVLHAINATLFNSLVGVTSNTAHLTTRLGKCLQARLAAVHGWAEQMGVELAAECHLDRSRQAAALLAAQKNDVAALGATCYKLNSLQFRCFVGLMMLR
;
A
#
# COMPACT_ATOMS: atom_id res chain seq x y z
N SER A 1 12.13 0.72 -21.58
CA SER A 1 12.03 2.12 -21.14
C SER A 1 13.16 2.95 -21.74
N GLU A 2 14.44 2.63 -21.51
CA GLU A 2 15.59 3.37 -22.07
C GLU A 2 15.52 3.50 -23.59
N LEU A 3 15.23 2.39 -24.30
CA LEU A 3 15.11 2.41 -25.75
C LEU A 3 13.92 3.27 -26.24
N SER A 4 12.80 3.29 -25.50
CA SER A 4 11.65 4.16 -25.80
C SER A 4 12.01 5.62 -25.54
N PHE A 5 12.68 5.93 -24.43
CA PHE A 5 13.19 7.27 -24.12
C PHE A 5 14.19 7.80 -25.17
N LEU A 6 15.09 6.95 -25.66
CA LEU A 6 16.04 7.32 -26.72
C LEU A 6 15.33 7.58 -28.06
N VAL A 7 14.37 6.73 -28.43
CA VAL A 7 13.55 6.92 -29.65
C VAL A 7 12.68 8.17 -29.55
N ASP A 8 12.23 8.55 -28.35
CA ASP A 8 11.42 9.77 -28.18
C ASP A 8 12.24 11.06 -28.24
N ARG A 9 13.52 11.02 -27.86
CA ARG A 9 14.41 12.20 -27.90
C ARG A 9 15.06 12.43 -29.26
N ASP A 10 15.07 11.42 -30.12
CA ASP A 10 15.63 11.53 -31.46
C ASP A 10 14.52 11.43 -32.53
N PRO A 11 14.12 12.57 -33.13
CA PRO A 11 13.06 12.58 -34.14
C PRO A 11 13.40 11.76 -35.39
N ASP A 12 14.68 11.51 -35.66
CA ASP A 12 15.11 10.68 -36.80
C ASP A 12 14.93 9.18 -36.53
N LEU A 13 14.87 8.78 -35.26
CA LEU A 13 14.58 7.40 -34.83
C LEU A 13 13.08 7.12 -34.68
N ARG A 14 12.21 8.14 -34.74
CA ARG A 14 10.76 7.99 -34.66
C ARG A 14 10.22 7.32 -35.92
N THR A 15 10.12 6.00 -35.87
CA THR A 15 9.41 5.19 -36.85
C THR A 15 7.97 4.95 -36.42
N PRO A 16 7.03 4.58 -37.32
CA PRO A 16 5.66 4.18 -36.94
C PRO A 16 5.60 2.98 -35.97
N ARG A 17 6.73 2.32 -35.68
CA ARG A 17 6.86 1.24 -34.69
C ARG A 17 7.19 1.73 -33.27
N SER A 18 7.44 3.03 -33.05
CA SER A 18 7.69 3.59 -31.71
C SER A 18 6.54 3.30 -30.74
N GLY A 19 5.29 3.45 -31.18
CA GLY A 19 4.12 3.10 -30.37
C GLY A 19 4.00 1.61 -30.01
N GLN A 20 4.63 0.71 -30.78
CA GLN A 20 4.70 -0.71 -30.41
C GLN A 20 5.62 -0.91 -29.20
N LEU A 21 6.74 -0.19 -29.14
CA LEU A 21 7.68 -0.27 -28.03
C LEU A 21 7.05 0.21 -26.71
N ASP A 22 6.29 1.30 -26.75
CA ASP A 22 5.58 1.80 -25.57
C ASP A 22 4.53 0.80 -25.07
N SER A 23 3.78 0.17 -25.99
CA SER A 23 2.81 -0.86 -25.65
C SER A 23 3.46 -2.10 -25.00
N VAL A 24 4.68 -2.45 -25.42
CA VAL A 24 5.46 -3.55 -24.84
C VAL A 24 5.93 -3.16 -23.44
N VAL A 25 6.46 -1.96 -23.26
CA VAL A 25 6.89 -1.46 -21.93
C VAL A 25 5.71 -1.47 -20.96
N GLU A 26 4.55 -0.98 -21.38
CA GLU A 26 3.32 -1.00 -20.56
C GLU A 26 2.90 -2.42 -20.20
N THR A 27 2.91 -3.34 -21.17
CA THR A 27 2.53 -4.74 -20.96
C THR A 27 3.46 -5.44 -19.95
N VAL A 28 4.77 -5.23 -20.09
CA VAL A 28 5.77 -5.79 -19.17
C VAL A 28 5.61 -5.20 -17.78
N PHE A 29 5.41 -3.88 -17.67
CA PHE A 29 5.19 -3.21 -16.39
C PHE A 29 3.92 -3.72 -15.69
N ARG A 30 2.81 -3.84 -16.42
CA ARG A 30 1.56 -4.40 -15.88
C ARG A 30 1.76 -5.82 -15.36
N ARG A 31 2.51 -6.65 -16.09
CA ARG A 31 2.79 -8.03 -15.67
C ARG A 31 3.68 -8.09 -14.44
N LEU A 32 4.69 -7.21 -14.35
CA LEU A 32 5.50 -7.05 -13.14
C LEU A 32 4.62 -6.71 -11.94
N CYS A 33 3.73 -5.72 -12.06
CA CYS A 33 2.78 -5.37 -11.00
C CYS A 33 1.92 -6.56 -10.60
N THR A 34 1.38 -7.34 -11.55
CA THR A 34 0.58 -8.55 -11.24
C THR A 34 1.37 -9.60 -10.46
N VAL A 35 2.63 -9.85 -10.82
CA VAL A 35 3.48 -10.81 -10.10
C VAL A 35 3.77 -10.32 -8.69
N LEU A 36 4.12 -9.04 -8.53
CA LEU A 36 4.36 -8.42 -7.22
C LEU A 36 3.11 -8.45 -6.35
N LEU A 37 1.93 -8.20 -6.91
CA LEU A 37 0.65 -8.34 -6.21
C LEU A 37 0.43 -9.74 -5.64
N GLY A 38 0.86 -10.76 -6.38
CA GLY A 38 0.82 -12.16 -5.92
C GLY A 38 1.66 -12.38 -4.66
N ALA A 39 2.84 -11.75 -4.58
CA ALA A 39 3.74 -11.84 -3.43
C ALA A 39 3.34 -10.91 -2.27
N LEU A 40 2.74 -9.75 -2.56
CA LEU A 40 2.33 -8.78 -1.54
C LEU A 40 1.18 -9.29 -0.67
N ARG A 41 0.22 -10.02 -1.26
CA ARG A 41 -0.94 -10.55 -0.53
C ARG A 41 -0.56 -11.43 0.67
N PRO A 42 0.28 -12.47 0.54
CA PRO A 42 0.73 -13.25 1.69
C PRO A 42 1.58 -12.42 2.66
N ALA A 43 2.49 -11.57 2.17
CA ALA A 43 3.32 -10.71 3.01
C ALA A 43 2.54 -9.67 3.83
N CYS A 44 1.31 -9.32 3.41
CA CYS A 44 0.40 -8.47 4.17
C CYS A 44 -0.36 -9.21 5.28
N LYS A 45 -0.38 -10.54 5.31
CA LYS A 45 -1.12 -11.28 6.35
C LYS A 45 -0.56 -11.05 7.76
N PRO A 46 0.76 -11.13 8.00
CA PRO A 46 1.35 -10.86 9.31
C PRO A 46 1.00 -9.46 9.85
N MET A 47 0.77 -8.48 8.98
CA MET A 47 0.39 -7.11 9.36
C MET A 47 -0.89 -7.07 10.21
N LEU A 48 -1.81 -8.02 9.99
CA LEU A 48 -3.11 -8.10 10.67
C LEU A 48 -3.17 -9.19 11.74
N ASP A 49 -2.10 -9.98 11.92
CA ASP A 49 -2.07 -11.02 12.94
C ASP A 49 -1.62 -10.44 14.28
N VAL A 50 -2.51 -10.54 15.28
CA VAL A 50 -2.27 -10.05 16.65
C VAL A 50 -1.42 -11.00 17.49
N ASN A 51 -1.23 -12.25 17.05
CA ASN A 51 -0.42 -13.25 17.74
C ASN A 51 1.06 -13.10 17.43
N ILE A 52 1.39 -12.48 16.30
CA ILE A 52 2.76 -12.12 15.94
C ILE A 52 3.16 -10.89 16.78
N PRO A 53 4.39 -10.86 17.33
CA PRO A 53 4.92 -9.66 17.97
C PRO A 53 4.77 -8.41 17.08
N ILE A 54 4.63 -7.24 17.70
CA ILE A 54 4.36 -6.00 16.96
C ILE A 54 5.50 -5.70 15.97
N GLU A 55 6.74 -5.81 16.45
CA GLU A 55 7.96 -5.54 15.67
C GLU A 55 8.10 -6.47 14.47
N ASP A 56 7.69 -7.74 14.61
CA ASP A 56 7.95 -8.76 13.58
C ASP A 56 6.93 -8.77 12.45
N GLY A 57 5.71 -8.31 12.71
CA GLY A 57 4.59 -8.45 11.75
C GLY A 57 4.73 -7.61 10.48
N SER A 58 5.75 -6.76 10.37
CA SER A 58 6.07 -6.01 9.15
C SER A 58 7.29 -6.54 8.39
N ASN A 59 8.08 -7.44 8.99
CA ASN A 59 9.40 -7.85 8.46
C ASN A 59 9.33 -8.45 7.06
N GLU A 60 8.38 -9.35 6.81
CA GLU A 60 8.23 -10.01 5.50
C GLU A 60 7.87 -8.99 4.41
N LEU A 61 6.93 -8.09 4.70
CA LEU A 61 6.51 -7.04 3.79
C LEU A 61 7.66 -6.07 3.50
N LEU A 62 8.37 -5.62 4.53
CA LEU A 62 9.54 -4.74 4.38
C LEU A 62 10.65 -5.39 3.57
N THR A 63 10.92 -6.68 3.79
CA THR A 63 11.92 -7.44 3.02
C THR A 63 11.54 -7.51 1.53
N LEU A 64 10.26 -7.76 1.22
CA LEU A 64 9.76 -7.78 -0.15
C LEU A 64 9.86 -6.40 -0.82
N LEU A 65 9.48 -5.34 -0.09
CA LEU A 65 9.54 -3.96 -0.56
C LEU A 65 10.97 -3.53 -0.88
N ASP A 66 11.89 -3.79 0.04
CA ASP A 66 13.30 -3.46 -0.12
C ASP A 66 13.95 -4.27 -1.26
N GLY A 67 13.66 -5.57 -1.36
CA GLY A 67 14.09 -6.40 -2.49
C GLY A 67 13.57 -5.89 -3.84
N THR A 68 12.32 -5.43 -3.89
CA THR A 68 11.70 -4.87 -5.09
C THR A 68 12.40 -3.59 -5.54
N LEU A 69 12.66 -2.64 -4.63
CA LEU A 69 13.35 -1.40 -4.97
C LEU A 69 14.83 -1.60 -5.27
N ARG A 70 15.51 -2.52 -4.58
CA ARG A 70 16.88 -2.92 -4.92
C ARG A 70 16.96 -3.47 -6.34
N ALA A 71 16.03 -4.36 -6.72
CA ALA A 71 15.96 -4.89 -8.07
C ALA A 71 15.66 -3.81 -9.11
N ALA A 72 14.70 -2.90 -8.83
CA ALA A 72 14.40 -1.78 -9.73
C ALA A 72 15.61 -0.87 -9.97
N ARG A 73 16.38 -0.57 -8.92
CA ARG A 73 17.63 0.21 -9.00
C ARG A 73 18.72 -0.53 -9.78
N ALA A 74 18.91 -1.83 -9.51
CA ALA A 74 19.89 -2.66 -10.22
C ALA A 74 19.58 -2.76 -11.72
N CYS A 75 18.30 -2.83 -12.07
CA CYS A 75 17.82 -2.82 -13.46
C CYS A 75 17.79 -1.41 -14.09
N ARG A 76 18.21 -0.37 -13.37
CA ARG A 76 18.19 1.04 -13.80
C ARG A 76 16.81 1.45 -14.33
N LEU A 77 15.76 1.02 -13.64
CA LEU A 77 14.41 1.40 -14.00
C LEU A 77 14.30 2.93 -13.95
N ASN A 78 13.74 3.52 -15.01
CA ASN A 78 13.47 4.96 -15.10
C ASN A 78 12.79 5.46 -13.80
N ALA A 79 13.21 6.62 -13.29
CA ALA A 79 12.64 7.25 -12.11
C ALA A 79 11.11 7.37 -12.14
N ALA A 80 10.51 7.75 -13.28
CA ALA A 80 9.06 7.81 -13.45
C ALA A 80 8.39 6.43 -13.28
N LEU A 81 8.98 5.38 -13.87
CA LEU A 81 8.48 4.00 -13.71
C LEU A 81 8.70 3.48 -12.27
N THR A 82 9.77 3.93 -11.61
CA THR A 82 10.02 3.62 -10.20
C THR A 82 8.97 4.24 -9.30
N ILE A 83 8.63 5.52 -9.51
CA ILE A 83 7.54 6.21 -8.79
C ILE A 83 6.21 5.50 -9.04
N GLN A 84 5.89 5.18 -10.30
CA GLN A 84 4.67 4.43 -10.63
C GLN A 84 4.63 3.06 -9.95
N LEU A 85 5.74 2.34 -9.92
CA LEU A 85 5.85 1.04 -9.25
C LEU A 85 5.56 1.18 -7.76
N CYS A 86 6.19 2.14 -7.09
CA CYS A 86 5.96 2.45 -5.68
C CYS A 86 4.49 2.77 -5.42
N SER A 87 3.86 3.63 -6.22
CA SER A 87 2.44 3.96 -6.11
C SER A 87 1.55 2.73 -6.25
N HIS A 88 1.81 1.86 -7.23
CA HIS A 88 1.05 0.62 -7.41
C HIS A 88 1.18 -0.32 -6.22
N VAL A 89 2.40 -0.51 -5.72
CA VAL A 89 2.69 -1.40 -4.59
C VAL A 89 2.04 -0.87 -3.30
N LEU A 90 2.20 0.41 -2.98
CA LEU A 90 1.62 1.03 -1.79
C LEU A 90 0.09 1.03 -1.84
N HIS A 91 -0.49 1.34 -3.01
CA HIS A 91 -1.94 1.23 -3.19
C HIS A 91 -2.44 -0.20 -2.96
N ALA A 92 -1.71 -1.20 -3.46
CA ALA A 92 -2.07 -2.59 -3.31
C ALA A 92 -1.98 -3.08 -1.86
N ILE A 93 -0.95 -2.65 -1.12
CA ILE A 93 -0.83 -2.90 0.32
C ILE A 93 -2.05 -2.33 1.02
N ASN A 94 -2.37 -1.06 0.77
CA ASN A 94 -3.55 -0.43 1.36
C ASN A 94 -4.84 -1.20 1.03
N ALA A 95 -5.06 -1.53 -0.25
CA ALA A 95 -6.24 -2.25 -0.67
C ALA A 95 -6.33 -3.63 0.01
N THR A 96 -5.20 -4.36 0.11
CA THR A 96 -5.15 -5.68 0.73
C THR A 96 -5.48 -5.61 2.22
N LEU A 97 -4.84 -4.70 2.95
CA LEU A 97 -5.06 -4.52 4.38
C LEU A 97 -6.48 -4.04 4.67
N PHE A 98 -6.91 -2.98 3.99
CA PHE A 98 -8.22 -2.39 4.20
C PHE A 98 -9.35 -3.35 3.82
N ASN A 99 -9.27 -4.03 2.68
CA ASN A 99 -10.28 -5.00 2.27
C ASN A 99 -10.33 -6.20 3.22
N SER A 100 -9.19 -6.61 3.79
CA SER A 100 -9.17 -7.67 4.81
C SER A 100 -9.87 -7.21 6.09
N LEU A 101 -9.61 -5.98 6.56
CA LEU A 101 -10.32 -5.41 7.71
C LEU A 101 -11.83 -5.32 7.47
N VAL A 102 -12.26 -4.88 6.28
CA VAL A 102 -13.68 -4.84 5.90
C VAL A 102 -14.25 -6.26 5.76
N GLY A 103 -13.51 -7.23 5.22
CA GLY A 103 -13.96 -8.63 5.19
C GLY A 103 -14.19 -9.19 6.59
N VAL A 104 -13.31 -8.83 7.54
CA VAL A 104 -13.41 -9.20 8.94
C VAL A 104 -14.61 -8.56 9.65
N THR A 105 -15.20 -7.45 9.15
CA THR A 105 -16.40 -6.88 9.80
C THR A 105 -17.62 -7.81 9.76
N SER A 106 -17.60 -8.85 8.92
CA SER A 106 -18.59 -9.93 8.98
C SER A 106 -18.46 -10.81 10.25
N ASN A 107 -17.30 -10.78 10.91
CA ASN A 107 -17.04 -11.37 12.22
C ASN A 107 -16.26 -10.38 13.12
N THR A 108 -17.02 -9.48 13.76
CA THR A 108 -16.50 -8.34 14.53
C THR A 108 -15.59 -8.72 15.71
N ALA A 109 -15.61 -9.97 16.17
CA ALA A 109 -14.78 -10.48 17.26
C ALA A 109 -13.27 -10.29 17.03
N HIS A 110 -12.84 -10.19 15.77
CA HIS A 110 -11.44 -10.02 15.41
C HIS A 110 -10.98 -8.54 15.32
N LEU A 111 -11.91 -7.58 15.33
CA LEU A 111 -11.58 -6.15 15.29
C LEU A 111 -11.35 -5.61 16.70
N THR A 112 -10.10 -5.66 17.15
CA THR A 112 -9.70 -5.31 18.51
C THR A 112 -8.87 -4.04 18.58
N THR A 113 -8.87 -3.36 19.73
CA THR A 113 -7.94 -2.26 20.00
C THR A 113 -6.48 -2.71 19.90
N ARG A 114 -6.20 -3.96 20.28
CA ARG A 114 -4.89 -4.60 20.07
C ARG A 114 -4.53 -4.65 18.59
N LEU A 115 -5.44 -5.11 17.72
CA LEU A 115 -5.23 -5.10 16.27
C LEU A 115 -4.93 -3.69 15.75
N GLY A 116 -5.72 -2.69 16.17
CA GLY A 116 -5.49 -1.29 15.79
C GLY A 116 -4.07 -0.82 16.14
N LYS A 117 -3.63 -1.03 17.38
CA LYS A 117 -2.28 -0.67 17.83
C LYS A 117 -1.18 -1.42 17.07
N CYS A 118 -1.35 -2.72 16.85
CA CYS A 118 -0.38 -3.53 16.08
C CYS A 118 -0.26 -2.98 14.65
N LEU A 119 -1.40 -2.74 13.99
CA LEU A 119 -1.42 -2.25 12.62
C LEU A 119 -0.87 -0.83 12.51
N GLN A 120 -1.14 0.06 13.48
CA GLN A 120 -0.54 1.40 13.51
C GLN A 120 0.98 1.35 13.56
N ALA A 121 1.55 0.57 14.49
CA ALA A 121 2.99 0.44 14.63
C ALA A 121 3.64 -0.14 13.35
N ARG A 122 3.02 -1.17 12.77
CA ARG A 122 3.52 -1.80 11.54
C ARG A 122 3.41 -0.88 10.31
N LEU A 123 2.33 -0.09 10.20
CA LEU A 123 2.20 0.93 9.16
C LEU A 123 3.21 2.08 9.37
N ALA A 124 3.58 2.40 10.61
CA ALA A 124 4.65 3.34 10.90
C ALA A 124 6.02 2.81 10.44
N ALA A 125 6.29 1.51 10.63
CA ALA A 125 7.50 0.87 10.10
C ALA A 125 7.56 0.94 8.56
N VAL A 126 6.44 0.68 7.87
CA VAL A 126 6.34 0.84 6.40
C VAL A 126 6.58 2.30 5.98
N HIS A 127 6.09 3.26 6.76
CA HIS A 127 6.33 4.68 6.48
C HIS A 127 7.80 5.07 6.69
N GLY A 128 8.44 4.62 7.78
CA GLY A 128 9.87 4.84 8.01
C GLY A 128 10.75 4.22 6.91
N TRP A 129 10.37 3.05 6.40
CA TRP A 129 10.99 2.49 5.19
C TRP A 129 10.79 3.40 3.97
N ALA A 130 9.59 3.95 3.78
CA ALA A 130 9.29 4.82 2.64
C ALA A 130 10.13 6.11 2.69
N GLU A 131 10.33 6.70 3.87
CA GLU A 131 11.22 7.85 4.07
C GLU A 131 12.67 7.51 3.69
N GLN A 132 13.19 6.36 4.14
CA GLN A 132 14.54 5.90 3.76
C GLN A 132 14.72 5.71 2.25
N MET A 133 13.63 5.43 1.54
CA MET A 133 13.64 5.18 0.09
C MET A 133 13.26 6.42 -0.74
N GLY A 134 12.87 7.54 -0.10
CA GLY A 134 12.45 8.79 -0.75
C GLY A 134 11.08 8.68 -1.44
N VAL A 135 10.17 7.87 -0.88
CA VAL A 135 8.81 7.63 -1.41
C VAL A 135 7.71 7.87 -0.36
N GLU A 136 8.03 8.64 0.68
CA GLU A 136 7.16 8.96 1.81
C GLU A 136 5.85 9.62 1.39
N LEU A 137 5.88 10.56 0.45
CA LEU A 137 4.67 11.24 -0.06
C LEU A 137 3.69 10.26 -0.72
N ALA A 138 4.22 9.28 -1.45
CA ALA A 138 3.39 8.24 -2.04
C ALA A 138 2.81 7.32 -0.96
N ALA A 139 3.59 7.00 0.08
CA ALA A 139 3.13 6.19 1.20
C ALA A 139 2.01 6.89 1.99
N GLU A 140 2.14 8.18 2.28
CA GLU A 140 1.10 8.98 2.92
C GLU A 140 -0.19 8.97 2.10
N CYS A 141 -0.09 9.24 0.80
CA CYS A 141 -1.26 9.33 -0.08
C CYS A 141 -1.99 7.98 -0.22
N HIS A 142 -1.24 6.89 -0.41
CA HIS A 142 -1.81 5.59 -0.76
C HIS A 142 -2.19 4.71 0.44
N LEU A 143 -1.49 4.82 1.58
CA LEU A 143 -1.76 4.02 2.79
C LEU A 143 -2.79 4.66 3.73
N ASP A 144 -3.27 5.86 3.37
CA ASP A 144 -4.18 6.70 4.16
C ASP A 144 -5.36 5.92 4.75
N ARG A 145 -6.13 5.18 3.93
CA ARG A 145 -7.32 4.44 4.42
C ARG A 145 -6.99 3.39 5.47
N SER A 146 -5.88 2.66 5.30
CA SER A 146 -5.45 1.65 6.29
C SER A 146 -4.95 2.31 7.57
N ARG A 147 -4.26 3.46 7.47
CA ARG A 147 -3.85 4.25 8.64
C ARG A 147 -5.06 4.77 9.42
N GLN A 148 -6.06 5.31 8.71
CA GLN A 148 -7.30 5.80 9.30
C GLN A 148 -8.06 4.66 10.02
N ALA A 149 -8.20 3.51 9.37
CA ALA A 149 -8.83 2.33 9.98
C ALA A 149 -8.06 1.84 11.22
N ALA A 150 -6.72 1.80 11.16
CA ALA A 150 -5.89 1.40 12.29
C ALA A 150 -6.04 2.38 13.47
N ALA A 151 -6.05 3.69 13.20
CA ALA A 151 -6.23 4.73 14.20
C ALA A 151 -7.59 4.64 14.88
N LEU A 152 -8.65 4.45 14.09
CA LEU A 152 -9.98 4.22 14.62
C LEU A 152 -10.03 2.97 15.52
N LEU A 153 -9.49 1.83 15.07
CA LEU A 153 -9.48 0.62 15.89
C LEU A 153 -8.70 0.82 17.20
N ALA A 154 -7.62 1.60 17.17
CA ALA A 154 -6.79 1.89 18.33
C ALA A 154 -7.40 2.93 19.29
N ALA A 155 -8.31 3.78 18.81
CA ALA A 155 -8.97 4.81 19.61
C ALA A 155 -9.87 4.21 20.69
N GLN A 156 -9.94 4.91 21.84
CA GLN A 156 -10.87 4.56 22.92
C GLN A 156 -12.25 5.16 22.64
N LYS A 157 -13.31 4.50 23.14
CA LYS A 157 -14.73 4.84 22.90
C LYS A 157 -15.14 6.30 23.16
N ASN A 158 -14.38 7.05 23.96
CA ASN A 158 -14.73 8.41 24.34
C ASN A 158 -14.20 9.47 23.37
N ASP A 159 -13.46 9.06 22.34
CA ASP A 159 -12.74 9.97 21.43
C ASP A 159 -13.43 10.11 20.06
N VAL A 160 -14.77 9.95 20.03
CA VAL A 160 -15.58 9.93 18.80
C VAL A 160 -15.53 11.26 18.04
N ALA A 161 -15.26 12.37 18.74
CA ALA A 161 -15.12 13.70 18.14
C ALA A 161 -13.86 13.82 17.25
N ALA A 162 -12.78 13.08 17.53
CA ALA A 162 -11.56 13.06 16.72
C ALA A 162 -11.71 12.24 15.42
N LEU A 163 -12.75 11.41 15.31
CA LEU A 163 -12.99 10.47 14.20
C LEU A 163 -13.56 11.14 12.95
N GLY A 164 -14.25 12.28 13.10
CA GLY A 164 -14.82 13.03 11.97
C GLY A 164 -13.75 13.62 11.04
N ALA A 165 -12.57 13.94 11.57
CA ALA A 165 -11.45 14.50 10.81
C ALA A 165 -10.60 13.42 10.11
N THR A 166 -10.60 12.19 10.62
CA THR A 166 -9.73 11.09 10.16
C THR A 166 -10.38 10.17 9.13
N CYS A 167 -11.62 10.39 8.67
CA CYS A 167 -12.31 9.43 7.79
C CYS A 167 -12.74 9.99 6.41
N TYR A 168 -12.13 11.09 5.96
CA TYR A 168 -12.57 11.84 4.78
C TYR A 168 -12.51 11.07 3.44
N LYS A 169 -11.79 9.94 3.37
CA LYS A 169 -11.73 9.05 2.18
C LYS A 169 -12.53 7.75 2.30
N LEU A 170 -13.23 7.53 3.41
CA LEU A 170 -14.12 6.39 3.58
C LEU A 170 -15.51 6.74 3.04
N ASN A 171 -16.14 5.84 2.28
CA ASN A 171 -17.52 6.06 1.86
C ASN A 171 -18.48 5.94 3.07
N SER A 172 -19.71 6.43 2.90
CA SER A 172 -20.71 6.49 3.98
C SER A 172 -21.09 5.13 4.58
N LEU A 173 -20.94 4.03 3.83
CA LEU A 173 -21.13 2.65 4.33
C LEU A 173 -19.94 2.18 5.16
N GLN A 174 -18.72 2.48 4.71
CA GLN A 174 -17.47 2.12 5.38
C GLN A 174 -17.33 2.86 6.72
N PHE A 175 -17.61 4.17 6.74
CA PHE A 175 -17.62 4.96 7.97
C PHE A 175 -18.66 4.42 8.97
N ARG A 176 -19.87 4.11 8.50
CA ARG A 176 -20.97 3.62 9.34
C ARG A 176 -20.71 2.21 9.89
N CYS A 177 -20.02 1.34 9.15
CA CYS A 177 -19.56 0.03 9.66
C CYS A 177 -18.58 0.20 10.84
N PHE A 178 -17.63 1.09 10.66
CA PHE A 178 -16.56 1.35 11.62
C PHE A 178 -17.06 2.04 12.90
N VAL A 179 -17.99 3.00 12.76
CA VAL A 179 -18.67 3.66 13.90
C VAL A 179 -19.66 2.73 14.60
N GLY A 180 -20.40 1.89 13.86
CA GLY A 180 -21.32 0.91 14.44
C GLY A 180 -20.60 -0.13 15.33
N LEU A 181 -19.37 -0.47 14.98
CA LEU A 181 -18.53 -1.40 15.75
C LEU A 181 -18.06 -0.83 17.10
N MET A 182 -17.92 0.50 17.20
CA MET A 182 -17.61 1.18 18.46
C MET A 182 -18.80 1.25 19.42
N MET A 183 -20.03 1.28 18.88
CA MET A 183 -21.27 1.33 19.64
C MET A 183 -21.69 -0.04 20.21
N LEU A 184 -21.17 -1.13 19.66
CA LEU A 184 -21.48 -2.52 20.06
C LEU A 184 -20.46 -3.14 21.03
N ARG A 185 -19.27 -2.55 21.15
CA ARG A 185 -18.38 -2.80 22.29
C ARG A 185 -18.95 -2.15 23.54
#